data_AF-A0A162LM93-F1
#
_entry.id   AF-A0A162LM93-F1
#
_cell.length_a   1.000
_cell.length_b   1.000
_cell.length_c   1.000
_cell.angle_alpha   90.00
_cell.angle_beta   90.00
_cell.angle_gamma   90.00
#
_symmetry.space_group_name_H-M   'P 1'
#
loop_
_entity.id
_entity.type
_entity.pdbx_description
1 polymer ?
#
loop_
_entity_poly.entity_id
_entity_poly.type
_entity_poly.pdbx_seq_one_letter_code
_entity_poly.pdbx_strand_id
1 'polypeptide(L)' 'MADIVSLAASVDGIPTVSETDAMLDELRRMPRTLETANLMDDLLEFRSLLAASSADRAC' A
#
# COMPACT_ATOMS: atom_id res chain seq x y z
N MET A 1 -14.91 -7.58 5.93
CA MET A 1 -14.27 -7.58 4.60
C MET A 1 -14.43 -6.24 3.86
N ALA A 2 -15.42 -5.41 4.20
CA ALA A 2 -15.66 -4.12 3.52
C ALA A 2 -14.84 -2.94 4.10
N ASP A 3 -14.36 -3.04 5.35
CA ASP A 3 -13.71 -1.90 6.03
C ASP A 3 -12.37 -1.48 5.43
N ILE A 4 -11.53 -2.41 4.95
CA ILE A 4 -10.21 -2.08 4.39
C ILE A 4 -10.34 -1.44 3.00
N VAL A 5 -11.28 -1.91 2.18
CA VAL A 5 -11.58 -1.34 0.86
C VAL A 5 -12.20 0.06 1.01
N SER A 6 -13.02 0.26 2.04
CA SER A 6 -13.62 1.57 2.33
C SER A 6 -12.60 2.58 2.91
N LEU A 7 -11.57 2.11 3.62
CA LEU A 7 -10.41 2.90 4.02
C LEU A 7 -9.57 3.30 2.79
N ALA A 8 -9.31 2.38 1.86
CA ALA A 8 -8.59 2.66 0.63
C ALA A 8 -9.35 3.62 -0.31
N ALA A 9 -10.68 3.60 -0.31
CA ALA A 9 -11.52 4.48 -1.11
C ALA A 9 -11.77 5.86 -0.48
N SER A 10 -11.54 6.02 0.83
CA SER A 10 -11.73 7.30 1.55
C SER A 10 -10.48 8.18 1.61
N VAL A 11 -9.35 7.71 1.07
CA VAL A 11 -8.18 8.57 0.86
C VAL A 11 -8.40 9.26 -0.49
N ASP A 12 -8.88 10.51 -0.45
CA ASP A 12 -9.00 11.45 -1.58
C ASP A 12 -7.62 11.83 -2.21
N GLY A 13 -6.61 10.96 -2.06
CA GLY A 13 -5.23 11.17 -2.45
C GLY A 13 -4.49 9.86 -2.65
N ILE A 14 -3.45 9.91 -3.48
CA ILE A 14 -2.51 8.80 -3.63
C ILE A 14 -1.83 8.58 -2.27
N PRO A 15 -1.88 7.35 -1.69
CA PRO A 15 -1.20 7.06 -0.43
C PRO A 15 0.27 7.44 -0.48
N THR A 16 0.81 7.96 0.61
CA THR A 16 2.25 8.20 0.71
C THR A 16 3.02 6.90 0.91
N VAL A 17 4.35 6.94 0.70
CA VAL A 17 5.23 5.79 0.97
C VAL A 17 5.08 5.31 2.42
N SER A 18 5.00 6.23 3.38
CA SER A 18 4.84 5.90 4.80
C SER A 18 3.50 5.23 5.12
N GLU A 19 2.41 5.66 4.49
CA GLU A 19 1.09 5.01 4.64
C GLU A 19 1.09 3.61 4.02
N THR A 20 1.73 3.46 2.86
CA THR A 20 1.89 2.15 2.19
C THR A 20 2.72 1.19 3.04
N ASP A 21 3.79 1.65 3.68
CA ASP A 21 4.59 0.86 4.63
C ASP A 21 3.76 0.45 5.86
N ALA A 22 2.88 1.31 6.38
CA ALA A 22 1.98 0.96 7.48
C ALA A 22 0.97 -0.13 7.08
N MET A 23 0.43 -0.06 5.86
CA MET A 23 -0.47 -1.10 5.32
C MET A 23 0.26 -2.44 5.16
N LEU A 24 1.51 -2.45 4.70
CA LEU A 24 2.33 -3.65 4.60
C LEU A 24 2.63 -4.27 5.98
N ASP A 25 2.81 -3.45 7.01
CA ASP A 25 3.01 -3.94 8.38
C ASP A 25 1.75 -4.63 8.94
N GLU A 26 0.57 -4.06 8.70
CA GLU A 26 -0.70 -4.69 9.05
C GLU A 26 -0.90 -6.03 8.30
N LEU A 27 -0.61 -6.07 7.00
CA LEU A 27 -0.73 -7.30 6.20
C LEU A 27 0.25 -8.39 6.64
N ARG A 28 1.43 -8.02 7.16
CA ARG A 28 2.37 -8.99 7.75
C ARG A 28 1.85 -9.63 9.04
N ARG A 29 0.94 -8.96 9.74
CA ARG A 29 0.28 -9.48 10.96
C ARG A 29 -0.95 -10.32 10.66
N MET A 30 -1.47 -10.26 9.43
CA MET A 30 -2.57 -11.09 8.96
C MET A 30 -2.12 -12.52 8.61
N PRO A 31 -3.04 -13.50 8.59
CA PRO A 31 -2.74 -14.83 8.10
C PRO A 31 -2.22 -14.76 6.66
N ARG A 32 -1.10 -15.45 6.40
CA ARG A 32 -0.49 -15.56 5.07
C ARG A 32 -1.31 -16.47 4.16
N THR A 33 -2.43 -15.95 3.68
CA THR A 33 -3.20 -16.53 2.59
C THR A 33 -2.64 -16.06 1.25
N LEU A 34 -3.01 -16.75 0.17
CA LEU A 34 -2.63 -16.37 -1.19
C LEU A 34 -3.11 -14.93 -1.52
N GLU A 35 -4.29 -14.56 -1.04
CA GLU A 35 -4.86 -13.21 -1.21
C GLU A 35 -4.02 -12.15 -0.50
N THR A 36 -3.61 -12.40 0.75
CA THR A 36 -2.73 -11.47 1.49
C THR A 36 -1.35 -11.35 0.84
N ALA A 37 -0.83 -12.46 0.31
CA ALA A 37 0.46 -12.47 -0.39
C ALA A 37 0.41 -11.64 -1.68
N ASN A 38 -0.61 -11.84 -2.52
CA ASN A 38 -0.80 -11.05 -3.74
C ASN A 38 -0.97 -9.55 -3.41
N LEU A 39 -1.79 -9.22 -2.41
CA LEU A 39 -1.99 -7.83 -1.98
C LEU A 39 -0.69 -7.18 -1.46
N MET A 40 0.18 -7.95 -0.81
CA MET A 40 1.50 -7.46 -0.40
C MET A 40 2.41 -7.17 -1.60
N ASP A 41 2.43 -8.04 -2.61
CA ASP A 41 3.20 -7.83 -3.83
C ASP A 41 2.72 -6.58 -4.59
N ASP A 42 1.40 -6.43 -4.76
CA ASP A 42 0.79 -5.24 -5.37
C ASP A 42 1.16 -3.94 -4.62
N LEU A 43 1.15 -3.97 -3.28
CA LEU A 43 1.54 -2.81 -2.46
C LEU A 43 3.04 -2.52 -2.50
N LEU A 44 3.89 -3.53 -2.63
CA LEU A 44 5.34 -3.35 -2.83
C LEU A 44 5.65 -2.72 -4.18
N GLU A 45 4.96 -3.14 -5.24
CA GLU A 45 5.06 -2.52 -6.56
C GLU A 45 4.58 -1.06 -6.51
N PHE A 46 3.42 -0.81 -5.89
CA PHE A 46 2.89 0.53 -5.71
C PHE A 46 3.85 1.44 -4.94
N ARG A 47 4.47 0.95 -3.86
CA ARG A 47 5.51 1.67 -3.11
C ARG A 47 6.70 2.04 -3.98
N SER A 48 7.13 1.14 -4.88
CA SER A 48 8.23 1.41 -5.81
C SER A 48 7.86 2.53 -6.79
N LEU A 49 6.63 2.54 -7.29
CA LEU A 49 6.12 3.61 -8.17
C LEU A 49 6.00 4.95 -7.43
N LEU A 50 5.53 4.93 -6.18
CA LEU A 50 5.50 6.11 -5.31
C LEU A 50 6.90 6.66 -5.03
N ALA A 51 7.86 5.79 -4.73
CA ALA A 51 9.24 6.17 -4.51
C ALA A 51 9.87 6.79 -5.77
N ALA A 52 9.59 6.22 -6.95
CA ALA A 52 10.03 6.78 -8.23
C ALA A 52 9.39 8.15 -8.51
N SER A 53 8.08 8.30 -8.26
CA SER A 53 7.35 9.55 -8.48
C SER A 53 7.71 10.65 -7.47
N SER A 54 8.03 10.29 -6.22
CA SER A 54 8.51 11.25 -5.21
C SER A 54 9.96 11.66 -5.43
N ALA A 55 10.80 10.78 -6.01
CA ALA A 55 12.14 11.15 -6.46
C ALA A 55 12.10 12.12 -7.65
N ASP A 56 11.14 11.97 -8.57
CA ASP A 56 10.97 12.84 -9.73
C ASP A 56 10.58 14.29 -9.37
N ARG A 57 9.84 14.49 -8.27
CA ARG A 57 9.49 15.83 -7.75
C ARG A 57 10.59 16.54 -6.96
N ALA A 58 11.71 15.86 -6.70
CA ALA A 58 12.84 16.42 -5.93
C ALA A 58 13.96 17.01 -6.82
N CYS A 59 13.78 17.04 -8.14
CA CYS A 59 14.73 17.62 -9.11
C CYS A 59 14.24 18.96 -9.68
#